data_AF-A0A7V4LE42-F1
#
_entry.id   AF-A0A7V4LE42-F1
#
_cell.length_a   1.000
_cell.length_b   1.000
_cell.length_c   1.000
_cell.angle_alpha   90.00
_cell.angle_beta   90.00
_cell.angle_gamma   90.00
#
_symmetry.space_group_name_H-M   'P 1'
#
loop_
_entity.id
_entity.type
_entity.pdbx_description
1 polymer ?
#
loop_
_entity_poly.entity_id
_entity_poly.type
_entity_poly.pdbx_seq_one_letter_code
_entity_poly.pdbx_strand_id
1 'polypeptide(L)'
;MRIIFVWTIGAVCAAGPLGCGDDDSGNDAGDTAGDTDTGGDTAADADADADAGADGDAGADADADSGTPASKVIDHHCTDLSRIPAAAIDAAKSALHVVYQHTSHGSQLITGMDALQAFPELPAGRYRWSDDGSDPTALDLDDDGIPADAPDLSQGDWVDEHGDTPWVVGTRALLDNPANAHVNVVLWSWCSINGHDAQRYVDNMEKLIAEYPDVTFVFMTGHSEGAGEDPTENGVHYNNELIRRHCREHDRWLFDFADIEAYNPDGAYFWDRGLQDNLDYDGGNWAVEWIAAHPTSELARLTTGEGVDGYDGCSGCAHSDSPPEANLNCVLKGRAAWWLFARIAGWNGE
;
A
#
# COMPACT_ATOMS: atom_id res chain seq x y z
N MET A 1 32.16 34.29 7.50
CA MET A 1 33.22 33.58 6.76
C MET A 1 33.66 32.36 7.56
N ARG A 2 32.98 31.23 7.34
CA ARG A 2 33.31 29.89 7.86
C ARG A 2 33.05 28.91 6.72
N ILE A 3 33.84 27.85 6.65
CA ILE A 3 34.01 27.03 5.45
C ILE A 3 33.02 25.87 5.49
N ILE A 4 32.37 25.63 4.36
CA ILE A 4 31.48 24.49 4.10
C ILE A 4 32.35 23.32 3.64
N PHE A 5 32.08 22.12 4.14
CA PHE A 5 32.57 20.87 3.55
C PHE A 5 31.40 20.11 2.96
N VAL A 6 31.44 19.90 1.64
CA VAL A 6 30.55 19.00 0.90
C VAL A 6 31.34 17.72 0.62
N TRP A 7 30.73 16.57 0.85
CA TRP A 7 31.24 15.29 0.35
C TRP A 7 30.28 14.75 -0.70
N THR A 8 30.75 14.71 -1.95
CA THR A 8 30.12 13.98 -3.04
C THR A 8 30.82 12.64 -3.22
N ILE A 9 30.05 11.55 -3.29
CA ILE A 9 30.53 10.24 -3.74
C ILE A 9 29.83 9.92 -5.05
N GLY A 10 30.59 9.90 -6.14
CA GLY A 10 30.15 9.38 -7.43
C GLY A 10 30.81 8.04 -7.71
N ALA A 11 30.01 7.02 -8.03
CA ALA A 11 30.52 5.74 -8.51
C ALA A 11 30.53 5.71 -10.04
N VAL A 12 31.69 5.43 -10.63
CA VAL A 12 31.85 5.23 -12.07
C VAL A 12 32.17 3.77 -12.31
N CYS A 13 31.32 3.07 -13.07
CA CYS A 13 31.62 1.75 -13.62
C CYS A 13 31.56 1.80 -15.14
N ALA A 14 32.71 1.62 -15.79
CA ALA A 14 32.81 1.50 -17.24
C ALA A 14 33.94 0.54 -17.62
N ALA A 15 33.57 -0.65 -18.11
CA ALA A 15 34.42 -1.52 -18.92
C ALA A 15 33.53 -2.51 -19.69
N GLY A 16 33.59 -2.47 -21.02
CA GLY A 16 32.92 -3.43 -21.90
C GLY A 16 33.87 -4.54 -22.39
N PRO A 17 33.75 -4.99 -23.65
CA PRO A 17 33.11 -6.29 -23.88
C PRO A 17 33.90 -7.25 -24.77
N LEU A 18 33.67 -8.56 -24.56
CA LEU A 18 33.96 -9.69 -25.46
C LEU A 18 32.90 -10.77 -25.17
N GLY A 19 32.41 -11.59 -26.09
CA GLY A 19 32.77 -11.77 -27.50
C GLY A 19 32.60 -13.23 -27.91
N CYS A 20 31.51 -13.52 -28.64
CA CYS A 20 31.17 -14.71 -29.44
C CYS A 20 32.13 -15.93 -29.56
N GLY A 21 31.54 -17.13 -29.58
CA GLY A 21 32.18 -18.36 -30.10
C GLY A 21 31.34 -19.62 -29.85
N ASP A 22 30.89 -20.27 -30.93
CA ASP A 22 30.19 -21.57 -30.90
C ASP A 22 31.11 -22.73 -30.47
N ASP A 23 30.53 -23.84 -30.02
CA ASP A 23 31.03 -25.16 -30.43
C ASP A 23 29.92 -26.23 -30.40
N ASP A 24 29.90 -27.06 -31.44
CA ASP A 24 28.92 -28.11 -31.75
C ASP A 24 29.44 -29.48 -31.29
N SER A 25 28.57 -30.37 -30.77
CA SER A 25 28.61 -31.81 -31.10
C SER A 25 27.57 -32.67 -30.37
N GLY A 26 26.97 -33.60 -31.11
CA GLY A 26 27.06 -35.01 -30.67
C GLY A 26 25.81 -35.68 -30.07
N ASN A 27 24.69 -35.66 -30.78
CA ASN A 27 23.91 -36.86 -31.14
C ASN A 27 24.16 -38.19 -30.36
N ASP A 28 23.13 -38.74 -29.71
CA ASP A 28 22.80 -40.16 -29.92
C ASP A 28 21.29 -40.49 -29.74
N ALA A 29 20.88 -41.64 -30.26
CA ALA A 29 19.50 -42.05 -30.54
C ALA A 29 18.85 -42.99 -29.48
N GLY A 30 17.55 -43.27 -29.66
CA GLY A 30 16.80 -44.29 -28.90
C GLY A 30 15.41 -43.79 -28.47
N ASP A 31 14.41 -43.68 -29.35
CA ASP A 31 13.62 -44.79 -29.92
C ASP A 31 12.79 -45.57 -28.88
N THR A 32 11.48 -45.30 -28.79
CA THR A 32 10.40 -46.26 -29.11
C THR A 32 9.02 -45.70 -28.74
N ALA A 33 8.00 -46.11 -29.49
CA ALA A 33 6.59 -45.78 -29.25
C ALA A 33 5.78 -47.03 -28.80
N GLY A 34 4.65 -46.79 -28.14
CA GLY A 34 3.65 -47.81 -27.73
C GLY A 34 2.71 -47.20 -26.68
N ASP A 35 1.47 -46.76 -26.93
CA ASP A 35 0.31 -47.29 -27.69
C ASP A 35 -0.73 -47.99 -26.76
N THR A 36 -2.01 -47.84 -27.13
CA THR A 36 -3.27 -48.30 -26.49
C THR A 36 -3.64 -47.64 -25.14
N ASP A 37 -4.80 -47.01 -24.92
CA ASP A 37 -6.22 -47.06 -25.42
C ASP A 37 -7.19 -47.85 -24.50
N THR A 38 -8.47 -47.45 -24.54
CA THR A 38 -9.67 -47.95 -23.82
C THR A 38 -9.84 -47.54 -22.34
N GLY A 39 -11.03 -47.15 -21.84
CA GLY A 39 -12.28 -46.79 -22.54
C GLY A 39 -13.56 -46.93 -21.68
N GLY A 40 -14.38 -45.88 -21.64
CA GLY A 40 -15.81 -45.91 -21.20
C GLY A 40 -16.10 -46.04 -19.68
N ASP A 41 -17.33 -45.82 -19.19
CA ASP A 41 -18.52 -45.13 -19.73
C ASP A 41 -19.57 -44.96 -18.57
N THR A 42 -20.66 -44.25 -18.84
CA THR A 42 -21.97 -44.18 -18.12
C THR A 42 -22.18 -43.17 -16.98
N ALA A 43 -23.42 -42.67 -16.93
CA ALA A 43 -23.96 -41.62 -16.07
C ALA A 43 -25.35 -42.03 -15.52
N ALA A 44 -26.10 -41.10 -14.90
CA ALA A 44 -27.49 -41.24 -14.38
C ALA A 44 -27.64 -42.21 -13.16
N ASP A 45 -28.64 -42.17 -12.28
CA ASP A 45 -29.79 -41.28 -11.97
C ASP A 45 -30.31 -41.70 -10.55
N ALA A 46 -31.12 -40.98 -9.74
CA ALA A 46 -31.61 -39.59 -9.68
C ALA A 46 -32.31 -39.39 -8.30
N ASP A 47 -33.17 -38.36 -8.16
CA ASP A 47 -34.23 -38.16 -7.14
C ASP A 47 -33.85 -37.91 -5.66
N ALA A 48 -34.67 -37.29 -4.81
CA ALA A 48 -35.65 -36.19 -4.94
C ALA A 48 -36.22 -35.93 -3.53
N ASP A 49 -36.51 -34.68 -3.14
CA ASP A 49 -37.77 -34.33 -2.46
C ASP A 49 -37.91 -32.81 -2.32
N ALA A 50 -39.16 -32.35 -2.32
CA ALA A 50 -39.53 -30.94 -2.29
C ALA A 50 -40.35 -30.62 -1.02
N ASP A 51 -40.29 -29.38 -0.57
CA ASP A 51 -41.43 -28.76 0.10
C ASP A 51 -41.55 -27.28 -0.29
N ALA A 52 -42.77 -26.78 -0.34
CA ALA A 52 -43.11 -25.43 -0.77
C ALA A 52 -44.09 -24.80 0.23
N GLY A 53 -43.67 -23.71 0.87
CA GLY A 53 -44.48 -22.91 1.78
C GLY A 53 -44.39 -21.44 1.42
N ALA A 54 -45.50 -20.85 0.98
CA ALA A 54 -45.64 -19.41 0.79
C ALA A 54 -46.28 -18.77 2.03
N ASP A 55 -45.84 -17.56 2.37
CA ASP A 55 -46.68 -16.35 2.41
C ASP A 55 -45.91 -15.23 3.14
N GLY A 56 -46.05 -14.00 2.66
CA GLY A 56 -45.41 -12.83 3.25
C GLY A 56 -46.25 -12.18 4.34
N ASP A 57 -45.59 -11.54 5.30
CA ASP A 57 -46.21 -10.50 6.12
C ASP A 57 -45.31 -9.25 6.10
N ALA A 58 -45.94 -8.08 5.99
CA ALA A 58 -45.29 -6.80 5.85
C ALA A 58 -45.26 -6.08 7.20
N GLY A 59 -44.24 -6.36 8.00
CA GLY A 59 -43.98 -5.67 9.27
C GLY A 59 -42.89 -4.61 9.13
N ALA A 60 -43.27 -3.39 8.75
CA ALA A 60 -42.40 -2.23 8.96
C ALA A 60 -42.43 -1.83 10.44
N ASP A 61 -41.26 -1.70 11.08
CA ASP A 61 -40.93 -0.52 11.89
C ASP A 61 -39.49 -0.58 12.44
N ALA A 62 -38.89 0.61 12.53
CA ALA A 62 -37.60 0.91 13.17
C ALA A 62 -36.33 0.30 12.53
N ASP A 63 -35.80 1.01 11.52
CA ASP A 63 -34.35 1.17 11.38
C ASP A 63 -33.78 1.75 12.68
N ALA A 64 -33.35 0.86 13.58
CA ALA A 64 -32.33 1.21 14.54
C ALA A 64 -31.00 1.19 13.78
N ASP A 65 -30.50 2.37 13.45
CA ASP A 65 -29.12 2.59 13.03
C ASP A 65 -28.18 2.14 14.17
N SER A 66 -27.92 0.83 14.22
CA SER A 66 -26.84 0.23 14.99
C SER A 66 -25.57 0.35 14.16
N GLY A 67 -25.08 1.59 14.04
CA GLY A 67 -23.88 1.92 13.29
C GLY A 67 -22.74 0.98 13.70
N THR A 68 -22.42 0.05 12.81
CA THR A 68 -21.23 -0.78 12.94
C THR A 68 -20.04 0.20 12.86
N PRO A 69 -19.10 0.19 13.82
CA PRO A 69 -17.93 1.06 13.72
C PRO A 69 -17.26 0.86 12.37
N ALA A 70 -17.16 1.94 11.59
CA ALA A 70 -16.60 1.85 10.25
C ALA A 70 -15.16 1.32 10.34
N SER A 71 -14.83 0.36 9.46
CA SER A 71 -13.54 -0.33 9.46
C SER A 71 -12.36 0.64 9.58
N LYS A 72 -11.36 0.26 10.38
CA LYS A 72 -10.06 0.96 10.47
C LYS A 72 -9.07 0.51 9.39
N VAL A 73 -9.50 -0.35 8.47
CA VAL A 73 -8.76 -0.70 7.25
C VAL A 73 -9.00 0.38 6.21
N ILE A 74 -7.90 0.86 5.62
CA ILE A 74 -7.86 1.81 4.51
C ILE A 74 -7.35 1.04 3.29
N ASP A 75 -8.25 0.78 2.36
CA ASP A 75 -8.13 -0.16 1.23
C ASP A 75 -8.45 0.55 -0.11
N HIS A 76 -8.59 -0.20 -1.21
CA HIS A 76 -8.93 0.38 -2.51
C HIS A 76 -10.26 1.16 -2.53
N HIS A 77 -11.21 0.87 -1.62
CA HIS A 77 -12.46 1.62 -1.48
C HIS A 77 -12.27 3.01 -0.83
N CYS A 78 -11.11 3.25 -0.21
CA CYS A 78 -10.78 4.48 0.51
C CYS A 78 -10.04 5.52 -0.36
N THR A 79 -10.15 5.40 -1.70
CA THR A 79 -9.42 6.24 -2.65
C THR A 79 -10.22 7.43 -3.22
N ASP A 80 -11.51 7.56 -2.94
CA ASP A 80 -12.37 8.62 -3.50
C ASP A 80 -12.36 9.92 -2.67
N LEU A 81 -11.52 10.87 -3.08
CA LEU A 81 -11.43 12.21 -2.46
C LEU A 81 -12.75 12.98 -2.41
N SER A 82 -13.74 12.68 -3.27
CA SER A 82 -15.02 13.39 -3.27
C SER A 82 -15.89 13.05 -2.06
N ARG A 83 -15.64 11.90 -1.42
CA ARG A 83 -16.32 11.46 -0.20
C ARG A 83 -15.76 12.10 1.07
N ILE A 84 -14.51 12.57 1.07
CA ILE A 84 -13.90 13.15 2.26
C ILE A 84 -14.44 14.58 2.48
N PRO A 85 -15.17 14.86 3.58
CA PRO A 85 -15.68 16.20 3.83
C PRO A 85 -14.53 17.19 4.04
N ALA A 86 -14.65 18.42 3.54
CA ALA A 86 -13.62 19.45 3.74
C ALA A 86 -13.28 19.68 5.22
N ALA A 87 -14.29 19.61 6.10
CA ALA A 87 -14.10 19.71 7.55
C ALA A 87 -13.29 18.54 8.16
N ALA A 88 -13.27 17.36 7.53
CA ALA A 88 -12.45 16.23 7.97
C ALA A 88 -10.97 16.42 7.56
N ILE A 89 -10.73 16.99 6.38
CA ILE A 89 -9.39 17.43 5.96
C ILE A 89 -8.87 18.54 6.89
N ASP A 90 -9.69 19.54 7.19
CA ASP A 90 -9.32 20.62 8.13
C ASP A 90 -9.08 20.09 9.55
N ALA A 91 -9.86 19.09 9.99
CA ALA A 91 -9.64 18.41 11.27
C ALA A 91 -8.31 17.65 11.30
N ALA A 92 -7.99 16.88 10.25
CA ALA A 92 -6.71 16.16 10.15
C ALA A 92 -5.51 17.09 10.27
N LYS A 93 -5.52 18.19 9.50
CA LYS A 93 -4.47 19.22 9.55
C LYS A 93 -4.35 19.91 10.91
N SER A 94 -5.46 20.08 11.62
CA SER A 94 -5.48 20.77 12.92
C SER A 94 -5.15 19.86 14.11
N ALA A 95 -5.21 18.54 13.96
CA ALA A 95 -5.17 17.59 15.07
C ALA A 95 -4.04 16.58 14.98
N LEU A 96 -3.54 16.26 13.79
CA LEU A 96 -2.55 15.21 13.59
C LEU A 96 -1.15 15.78 13.44
N HIS A 97 -0.22 15.13 14.12
CA HIS A 97 1.22 15.28 14.00
C HIS A 97 1.75 13.89 13.70
N VAL A 98 1.98 13.63 12.42
CA VAL A 98 2.32 12.31 11.88
C VAL A 98 3.83 12.19 11.75
N VAL A 99 4.38 11.03 12.05
CA VAL A 99 5.72 10.64 11.58
C VAL A 99 5.61 9.42 10.69
N TYR A 100 6.39 9.39 9.62
CA TYR A 100 6.42 8.27 8.68
C TYR A 100 7.87 7.91 8.35
N GLN A 101 8.19 6.62 8.43
CA GLN A 101 9.53 6.13 8.10
C GLN A 101 9.49 5.09 6.98
N HIS A 102 10.29 5.32 5.95
CA HIS A 102 10.21 4.54 4.73
C HIS A 102 11.52 4.46 3.93
N THR A 103 11.52 3.57 2.94
CA THR A 103 12.35 3.71 1.74
C THR A 103 11.54 3.26 0.52
N SER A 104 12.04 3.55 -0.68
CA SER A 104 11.61 2.87 -1.91
C SER A 104 10.09 2.93 -2.11
N HIS A 105 9.38 1.80 -2.18
CA HIS A 105 7.93 1.70 -2.33
C HIS A 105 7.15 2.51 -1.29
N GLY A 106 7.65 2.65 -0.06
CA GLY A 106 6.97 3.46 0.96
C GLY A 106 6.81 4.94 0.55
N SER A 107 7.73 5.49 -0.25
CA SER A 107 7.65 6.88 -0.74
C SER A 107 6.54 7.10 -1.77
N GLN A 108 5.90 6.03 -2.26
CA GLN A 108 4.75 6.15 -3.16
C GLN A 108 3.58 6.92 -2.52
N LEU A 109 3.41 6.79 -1.20
CA LEU A 109 2.41 7.52 -0.43
C LEU A 109 2.66 9.04 -0.50
N ILE A 110 3.91 9.45 -0.24
CA ILE A 110 4.35 10.86 -0.25
C ILE A 110 4.28 11.43 -1.68
N THR A 111 4.78 10.69 -2.67
CA THR A 111 4.71 11.09 -4.09
C THR A 111 3.25 11.27 -4.55
N GLY A 112 2.35 10.41 -4.06
CA GLY A 112 0.91 10.57 -4.24
C GLY A 112 0.36 11.85 -3.62
N MET A 113 0.71 12.14 -2.36
CA MET A 113 0.28 13.35 -1.65
C MET A 113 0.82 14.64 -2.30
N ASP A 114 2.04 14.62 -2.83
CA ASP A 114 2.60 15.72 -3.62
C ASP A 114 1.88 15.92 -4.95
N ALA A 115 1.53 14.84 -5.65
CA ALA A 115 0.72 14.91 -6.85
C ALA A 115 -0.65 15.56 -6.56
N LEU A 116 -1.31 15.21 -5.45
CA LEU A 116 -2.55 15.85 -5.00
C LEU A 116 -2.39 17.32 -4.59
N GLN A 117 -1.26 17.67 -3.95
CA GLN A 117 -0.92 19.04 -3.56
C GLN A 117 -0.69 19.94 -4.79
N ALA A 118 -0.07 19.41 -5.84
CA ALA A 118 0.28 20.13 -7.06
C ALA A 118 -0.86 20.18 -8.10
N PHE A 119 -1.88 19.31 -8.02
CA PHE A 119 -2.90 19.19 -9.05
C PHE A 119 -3.89 20.38 -9.07
N PRO A 120 -3.90 21.22 -10.12
CA PRO A 120 -4.57 22.52 -10.10
C PRO A 120 -6.10 22.47 -10.22
N GLU A 121 -6.67 21.32 -10.56
CA GLU A 121 -8.13 21.12 -10.60
C GLU A 121 -8.74 20.85 -9.22
N LEU A 122 -7.92 20.43 -8.24
CA LEU A 122 -8.38 20.28 -6.86
C LEU A 122 -8.42 21.65 -6.15
N PRO A 123 -9.35 21.86 -5.20
CA PRO A 123 -9.45 23.14 -4.51
C PRO A 123 -8.16 23.52 -3.78
N ALA A 124 -7.57 24.64 -4.23
CA ALA A 124 -6.26 25.11 -3.80
C ALA A 124 -6.08 25.09 -2.28
N GLY A 125 -4.99 24.48 -1.82
CA GLY A 125 -4.67 24.36 -0.41
C GLY A 125 -5.31 23.17 0.33
N ARG A 126 -6.28 22.46 -0.27
CA ARG A 126 -6.99 21.37 0.43
C ARG A 126 -6.07 20.24 0.85
N TYR A 127 -5.36 19.62 -0.10
CA TYR A 127 -4.51 18.45 0.14
C TYR A 127 -3.04 18.82 0.35
N ARG A 128 -2.79 19.85 1.17
CA ARG A 128 -1.44 20.29 1.53
C ARG A 128 -0.92 19.61 2.78
N TRP A 129 0.33 19.18 2.73
CA TRP A 129 1.10 18.62 3.85
C TRP A 129 2.43 19.40 4.02
N SER A 130 3.09 19.24 5.17
CA SER A 130 4.31 19.94 5.55
C SER A 130 5.21 18.98 6.33
N ASP A 131 6.41 18.76 5.80
CA ASP A 131 7.46 17.91 6.38
C ASP A 131 7.89 18.37 7.78
N ASP A 132 8.19 19.66 7.94
CA ASP A 132 8.70 20.22 9.20
C ASP A 132 7.61 20.79 10.14
N GLY A 133 6.34 20.49 9.90
CA GLY A 133 5.18 21.03 10.62
C GLY A 133 5.05 22.56 10.62
N SER A 134 5.86 23.30 9.83
CA SER A 134 5.96 24.76 9.95
C SER A 134 4.79 25.53 9.33
N ASP A 135 4.01 24.90 8.45
CA ASP A 135 2.80 25.48 7.86
C ASP A 135 1.53 25.01 8.60
N PRO A 136 0.91 25.86 9.45
CA PRO A 136 -0.29 25.51 10.22
C PRO A 136 -1.57 25.41 9.36
N THR A 137 -1.47 25.48 8.04
CA THR A 137 -2.57 25.26 7.08
C THR A 137 -2.43 23.95 6.30
N ALA A 138 -1.39 23.17 6.60
CA ALA A 138 -1.08 21.88 6.03
C ALA A 138 -1.19 20.77 7.10
N LEU A 139 -1.16 19.51 6.66
CA LEU A 139 -0.99 18.36 7.57
C LEU A 139 0.47 18.30 7.99
N ASP A 140 0.72 18.17 9.28
CA ASP A 140 2.06 17.92 9.83
C ASP A 140 2.39 16.43 9.67
N LEU A 141 3.37 16.12 8.82
CA LEU A 141 3.82 14.77 8.48
C LEU A 141 5.33 14.81 8.24
N ASP A 142 6.10 14.42 9.26
CA ASP A 142 7.57 14.33 9.26
C ASP A 142 7.99 13.08 8.46
N ASP A 143 8.52 13.29 7.25
CA ASP A 143 8.93 12.24 6.30
C ASP A 143 10.40 11.86 6.54
N ASP A 144 10.66 10.56 6.71
CA ASP A 144 11.90 10.04 7.30
C ASP A 144 12.20 10.59 8.72
N GLY A 145 11.15 10.96 9.47
CA GLY A 145 11.25 11.60 10.79
C GLY A 145 11.72 10.71 11.94
N ILE A 146 11.82 9.38 11.78
CA ILE A 146 12.08 8.45 12.89
C ILE A 146 13.57 8.09 13.00
N PRO A 147 14.28 8.48 14.09
CA PRO A 147 15.71 8.28 14.24
C PRO A 147 16.05 6.81 14.60
N ALA A 148 16.02 5.93 13.60
CA ALA A 148 16.28 4.51 13.72
C ALA A 148 17.57 4.07 12.98
N ASP A 149 18.18 2.98 13.43
CA ASP A 149 19.30 2.33 12.74
C ASP A 149 18.87 1.53 11.49
N ALA A 150 17.56 1.30 11.32
CA ALA A 150 16.94 0.70 10.14
C ALA A 150 16.04 1.75 9.45
N PRO A 151 16.17 1.98 8.13
CA PRO A 151 15.43 3.05 7.44
C PRO A 151 14.00 2.66 7.03
N ASP A 152 13.64 1.37 7.07
CA ASP A 152 12.31 0.84 6.78
C ASP A 152 12.13 -0.57 7.41
N LEU A 153 10.92 -1.14 7.36
CA LEU A 153 10.59 -2.42 8.00
C LEU A 153 11.26 -3.66 7.36
N SER A 154 11.67 -3.59 6.10
CA SER A 154 12.42 -4.64 5.38
C SER A 154 13.88 -4.72 5.84
N GLN A 155 14.29 -3.84 6.75
CA GLN A 155 15.62 -3.75 7.32
C GLN A 155 15.51 -3.82 8.85
N GLY A 156 16.50 -4.41 9.50
CA GLY A 156 16.43 -4.60 10.95
C GLY A 156 15.53 -5.75 11.40
N ASP A 157 15.26 -6.77 10.57
CA ASP A 157 14.47 -7.94 10.96
C ASP A 157 15.28 -8.94 11.83
N TRP A 158 15.80 -8.42 12.93
CA TRP A 158 16.40 -9.14 14.05
C TRP A 158 15.95 -8.44 15.34
N VAL A 159 16.02 -9.15 16.46
CA VAL A 159 15.67 -8.59 17.77
C VAL A 159 16.86 -8.50 18.71
N ASP A 160 16.81 -7.53 19.63
CA ASP A 160 17.72 -7.42 20.76
C ASP A 160 17.37 -8.40 21.91
N GLU A 161 17.97 -8.19 23.10
CA GLU A 161 17.69 -9.01 24.29
C GLU A 161 16.30 -8.78 24.92
N HIS A 162 15.54 -7.80 24.45
CA HIS A 162 14.17 -7.48 24.85
C HIS A 162 13.12 -7.95 23.82
N GLY A 163 13.58 -8.51 22.70
CA GLY A 163 12.70 -8.93 21.61
C GLY A 163 12.25 -7.76 20.74
N ASP A 164 12.98 -6.65 20.74
CA ASP A 164 12.67 -5.41 20.02
C ASP A 164 13.54 -5.29 18.76
N THR A 165 12.93 -4.89 17.64
CA THR A 165 13.63 -4.57 16.39
C THR A 165 14.25 -3.15 16.44
N PRO A 166 15.21 -2.81 15.56
CA PRO A 166 15.79 -1.46 15.50
C PRO A 166 14.76 -0.36 15.21
N TRP A 167 13.68 -0.68 14.46
CA TRP A 167 12.60 0.26 14.18
C TRP A 167 11.74 0.56 15.42
N VAL A 168 11.52 -0.42 16.31
CA VAL A 168 10.92 -0.18 17.64
C VAL A 168 11.81 0.72 18.48
N VAL A 169 13.12 0.43 18.53
CA VAL A 169 14.08 1.23 19.30
C VAL A 169 14.11 2.69 18.82
N GLY A 170 14.12 2.93 17.51
CA GLY A 170 14.04 4.28 16.93
C GLY A 170 12.70 4.98 17.22
N THR A 171 11.59 4.24 17.17
CA THR A 171 10.26 4.77 17.51
C THR A 171 10.18 5.21 18.98
N ARG A 172 10.72 4.41 19.90
CA ARG A 172 10.84 4.82 21.32
C ARG A 172 11.75 6.05 21.47
N ALA A 173 12.89 6.08 20.80
CA ALA A 173 13.82 7.22 20.85
C ALA A 173 13.18 8.53 20.35
N LEU A 174 12.25 8.45 19.39
CA LEU A 174 11.41 9.56 18.97
C LEU A 174 10.42 9.98 20.07
N LEU A 175 9.57 9.05 20.53
CA LEU A 175 8.42 9.36 21.39
C LEU A 175 8.81 9.70 22.84
N ASP A 176 9.92 9.13 23.34
CA ASP A 176 10.46 9.45 24.67
C ASP A 176 11.11 10.84 24.73
N ASN A 177 11.40 11.46 23.58
CA ASN A 177 11.97 12.81 23.51
C ASN A 177 10.87 13.86 23.74
N PRO A 178 10.93 14.68 24.82
CA PRO A 178 9.87 15.66 25.12
C PRO A 178 9.67 16.75 24.06
N ALA A 179 10.62 16.93 23.12
CA ALA A 179 10.42 17.79 21.95
C ALA A 179 9.30 17.27 21.03
N ASN A 180 9.12 15.95 20.98
CA ASN A 180 8.24 15.24 20.06
C ASN A 180 6.90 14.85 20.70
N ALA A 181 6.61 15.35 21.92
CA ALA A 181 5.39 15.04 22.68
C ALA A 181 4.08 15.55 22.05
N HIS A 182 4.13 16.08 20.82
CA HIS A 182 3.00 16.44 19.97
C HIS A 182 2.64 15.34 18.97
N VAL A 183 3.61 14.48 18.59
CA VAL A 183 3.41 13.34 17.67
C VAL A 183 2.34 12.42 18.21
N ASN A 184 1.35 12.13 17.38
CA ASN A 184 0.19 11.31 17.76
C ASN A 184 -0.24 10.28 16.69
N VAL A 185 0.46 10.21 15.57
CA VAL A 185 0.32 9.14 14.57
C VAL A 185 1.71 8.66 14.14
N VAL A 186 1.91 7.34 14.12
CA VAL A 186 3.17 6.70 13.68
C VAL A 186 2.86 5.71 12.56
N LEU A 187 3.51 5.89 11.41
CA LEU A 187 3.51 4.96 10.28
C LEU A 187 4.94 4.43 10.04
N TRP A 188 5.01 3.18 9.61
CA TRP A 188 6.21 2.55 9.08
C TRP A 188 5.83 1.76 7.83
N SER A 189 6.69 1.75 6.81
CA SER A 189 6.46 1.00 5.56
C SER A 189 7.45 -0.13 5.33
N TRP A 190 7.05 -1.06 4.46
CA TRP A 190 7.93 -2.04 3.83
C TRP A 190 8.41 -1.51 2.47
N CYS A 191 9.72 -1.61 2.20
CA CYS A 191 10.20 -1.68 0.82
C CYS A 191 9.86 -3.05 0.23
N SER A 192 10.03 -4.14 0.96
CA SER A 192 9.52 -5.48 0.62
C SER A 192 9.18 -6.23 1.90
N ILE A 193 8.11 -7.00 1.89
CA ILE A 193 7.71 -7.85 3.03
C ILE A 193 8.11 -9.32 2.82
N ASN A 194 8.81 -9.63 1.72
CA ASN A 194 9.13 -10.98 1.30
C ASN A 194 10.30 -11.58 2.13
N GLY A 195 10.09 -12.76 2.69
CA GLY A 195 11.04 -13.44 3.57
C GLY A 195 11.08 -12.91 5.01
N HIS A 196 10.26 -11.90 5.35
CA HIS A 196 10.24 -11.25 6.66
C HIS A 196 9.28 -11.93 7.66
N ASP A 197 9.59 -11.78 8.95
CA ASP A 197 8.76 -12.28 10.06
C ASP A 197 7.63 -11.29 10.39
N ALA A 198 6.50 -11.40 9.68
CA ALA A 198 5.34 -10.52 9.91
C ALA A 198 4.68 -10.71 11.28
N GLN A 199 4.84 -11.88 11.93
CA GLN A 199 4.36 -12.07 13.30
C GLN A 199 5.16 -11.23 14.28
N ARG A 200 6.49 -11.16 14.13
CA ARG A 200 7.34 -10.28 14.92
C ARG A 200 7.00 -8.81 14.72
N TYR A 201 6.72 -8.38 13.49
CA TYR A 201 6.22 -7.03 13.22
C TYR A 201 4.93 -6.75 14.02
N VAL A 202 3.96 -7.66 13.96
CA VAL A 202 2.71 -7.58 14.74
C VAL A 202 2.99 -7.48 16.24
N ASP A 203 3.80 -8.39 16.79
CA ASP A 203 4.14 -8.42 18.22
C ASP A 203 4.85 -7.12 18.67
N ASN A 204 5.70 -6.55 17.81
CA ASN A 204 6.44 -5.32 18.07
C ASN A 204 5.57 -4.06 17.96
N MET A 205 4.60 -4.02 17.03
CA MET A 205 3.58 -2.98 16.97
C MET A 205 2.69 -3.01 18.23
N GLU A 206 2.29 -4.18 18.70
CA GLU A 206 1.48 -4.32 19.92
C GLU A 206 2.23 -3.90 21.19
N LYS A 207 3.56 -4.09 21.27
CA LYS A 207 4.39 -3.50 22.33
C LYS A 207 4.28 -1.98 22.36
N LEU A 208 4.51 -1.33 21.21
CA LEU A 208 4.46 0.13 21.09
C LEU A 208 3.05 0.68 21.43
N ILE A 209 1.99 0.02 20.98
CA ILE A 209 0.60 0.38 21.32
C ILE A 209 0.34 0.29 22.83
N ALA A 210 0.91 -0.70 23.52
CA ALA A 210 0.78 -0.84 24.97
C ALA A 210 1.63 0.18 25.76
N GLU A 211 2.75 0.62 25.20
CA GLU A 211 3.68 1.59 25.80
C GLU A 211 3.24 3.05 25.60
N TYR A 212 2.68 3.38 24.43
CA TYR A 212 2.27 4.72 24.03
C TYR A 212 0.77 4.77 23.67
N PRO A 213 -0.15 4.58 24.65
CA PRO A 213 -1.59 4.42 24.38
C PRO A 213 -2.30 5.67 23.85
N ASP A 214 -1.67 6.84 23.91
CA ASP A 214 -2.17 8.10 23.35
C ASP A 214 -1.72 8.32 21.88
N VAL A 215 -0.90 7.42 21.32
CA VAL A 215 -0.38 7.47 19.94
C VAL A 215 -1.11 6.45 19.06
N THR A 216 -1.52 6.87 17.87
CA THR A 216 -2.12 6.01 16.86
C THR A 216 -1.04 5.34 16.01
N PHE A 217 -0.80 4.05 16.24
CA PHE A 217 0.04 3.23 15.37
C PHE A 217 -0.77 2.66 14.21
N VAL A 218 -0.29 2.86 12.99
CA VAL A 218 -0.92 2.37 11.76
C VAL A 218 -0.08 1.22 11.22
N PHE A 219 -0.70 0.05 11.10
CA PHE A 219 -0.09 -1.11 10.45
C PHE A 219 -0.08 -0.91 8.94
N MET A 220 0.87 -1.53 8.24
CA MET A 220 0.95 -1.50 6.78
C MET A 220 1.27 -2.87 6.20
N THR A 221 0.60 -3.24 5.11
CA THR A 221 0.97 -4.40 4.26
C THR A 221 2.16 -4.06 3.34
N GLY A 222 2.79 -5.06 2.72
CA GLY A 222 3.77 -4.84 1.66
C GLY A 222 3.12 -4.46 0.32
N HIS A 223 3.86 -4.62 -0.77
CA HIS A 223 3.38 -4.51 -2.14
C HIS A 223 3.32 -5.90 -2.82
N SER A 224 2.97 -5.96 -4.11
CA SER A 224 2.96 -7.19 -4.91
C SER A 224 4.31 -7.49 -5.57
N GLU A 225 4.69 -8.77 -5.65
CA GLU A 225 6.00 -9.23 -6.19
C GLU A 225 5.84 -10.41 -7.18
N GLY A 226 4.72 -10.49 -7.89
CA GLY A 226 4.46 -11.52 -8.90
C GLY A 226 4.16 -12.92 -8.37
N ALA A 227 4.26 -13.15 -7.06
CA ALA A 227 4.06 -14.47 -6.43
C ALA A 227 2.59 -14.92 -6.36
N GLY A 228 1.64 -14.02 -6.61
CA GLY A 228 0.20 -14.31 -6.50
C GLY A 228 -0.24 -14.59 -5.06
N GLU A 229 -1.28 -15.41 -4.90
CA GLU A 229 -1.86 -15.77 -3.59
C GLU A 229 -1.11 -16.94 -2.91
N ASP A 230 0.22 -16.92 -2.88
CA ASP A 230 1.03 -17.97 -2.24
C ASP A 230 0.94 -17.89 -0.70
N PRO A 231 0.39 -18.93 -0.01
CA PRO A 231 0.27 -18.96 1.44
C PRO A 231 1.53 -19.47 2.15
N THR A 232 2.67 -19.58 1.47
CA THR A 232 3.97 -19.96 2.06
C THR A 232 4.36 -18.97 3.17
N GLU A 233 4.68 -19.50 4.34
CA GLU A 233 5.07 -18.72 5.53
C GLU A 233 6.24 -17.77 5.22
N ASN A 234 6.13 -16.52 5.71
CA ASN A 234 7.01 -15.39 5.40
C ASN A 234 7.02 -14.94 3.92
N GLY A 235 6.18 -15.51 3.05
CA GLY A 235 5.93 -14.99 1.70
C GLY A 235 5.02 -13.76 1.70
N VAL A 236 5.03 -13.00 0.61
CA VAL A 236 4.33 -11.70 0.48
C VAL A 236 2.84 -11.79 0.83
N HIS A 237 2.10 -12.69 0.17
CA HIS A 237 0.65 -12.82 0.39
C HIS A 237 0.33 -13.34 1.80
N TYR A 238 1.07 -14.36 2.28
CA TYR A 238 0.95 -14.84 3.66
C TYR A 238 1.14 -13.72 4.70
N ASN A 239 2.19 -12.91 4.55
CA ASN A 239 2.51 -11.83 5.48
C ASN A 239 1.45 -10.73 5.46
N ASN A 240 0.96 -10.37 4.27
CA ASN A 240 -0.14 -9.41 4.12
C ASN A 240 -1.43 -9.92 4.78
N GLU A 241 -1.82 -11.18 4.56
CA GLU A 241 -3.00 -11.77 5.21
C GLU A 241 -2.84 -11.94 6.72
N LEU A 242 -1.63 -12.18 7.23
CA LEU A 242 -1.35 -12.21 8.67
C LEU A 242 -1.62 -10.83 9.30
N ILE A 243 -1.09 -9.76 8.72
CA ILE A 243 -1.29 -8.38 9.18
C ILE A 243 -2.76 -7.97 9.06
N ARG A 244 -3.41 -8.26 7.93
CA ARG A 244 -4.84 -8.01 7.69
C ARG A 244 -5.72 -8.69 8.73
N ARG A 245 -5.48 -9.98 9.01
CA ARG A 245 -6.19 -10.74 10.04
C ARG A 245 -6.01 -10.10 11.42
N HIS A 246 -4.77 -9.83 11.82
CA HIS A 246 -4.47 -9.20 13.11
C HIS A 246 -5.21 -7.87 13.28
N CYS A 247 -5.18 -6.99 12.28
CA CYS A 247 -5.82 -5.68 12.38
C CYS A 247 -7.34 -5.78 12.50
N ARG A 248 -7.97 -6.73 11.80
CA ARG A 248 -9.42 -7.01 11.87
C ARG A 248 -9.81 -7.62 13.24
N GLU A 249 -9.00 -8.53 13.78
CA GLU A 249 -9.25 -9.20 15.06
C GLU A 249 -9.00 -8.30 16.29
N HIS A 250 -8.07 -7.34 16.18
CA HIS A 250 -7.64 -6.47 17.27
C HIS A 250 -8.08 -4.99 17.12
N ASP A 251 -8.95 -4.67 16.16
CA ASP A 251 -9.45 -3.32 15.88
C ASP A 251 -8.30 -2.29 15.72
N ARG A 252 -7.32 -2.61 14.87
CA ARG A 252 -6.14 -1.78 14.57
C ARG A 252 -6.32 -1.01 13.27
N TRP A 253 -5.65 0.14 13.18
CA TRP A 253 -5.53 0.89 11.93
C TRP A 253 -4.61 0.15 10.98
N LEU A 254 -5.06 0.00 9.73
CA LEU A 254 -4.32 -0.65 8.66
C LEU A 254 -4.37 0.23 7.42
N PHE A 255 -3.21 0.60 6.90
CA PHE A 255 -3.05 1.09 5.54
C PHE A 255 -2.74 -0.11 4.64
N ASP A 256 -3.72 -0.58 3.88
CA ASP A 256 -3.61 -1.80 3.09
C ASP A 256 -2.99 -1.50 1.71
N PHE A 257 -1.70 -1.19 1.75
CA PHE A 257 -0.86 -0.87 0.60
C PHE A 257 -0.97 -1.89 -0.54
N ALA A 258 -1.01 -3.18 -0.18
CA ALA A 258 -1.18 -4.31 -1.10
C ALA A 258 -2.58 -4.37 -1.72
N ASP A 259 -3.63 -4.04 -0.96
CA ASP A 259 -5.01 -4.04 -1.48
C ASP A 259 -5.24 -2.87 -2.45
N ILE A 260 -4.76 -1.68 -2.12
CA ILE A 260 -4.84 -0.49 -3.00
C ILE A 260 -4.16 -0.76 -4.36
N GLU A 261 -3.12 -1.59 -4.38
CA GLU A 261 -2.41 -2.01 -5.60
C GLU A 261 -3.11 -3.14 -6.36
N ALA A 262 -3.84 -4.01 -5.64
CA ALA A 262 -4.49 -5.20 -6.18
C ALA A 262 -5.71 -4.93 -7.06
N TYR A 263 -6.28 -3.73 -6.98
CA TYR A 263 -7.53 -3.36 -7.66
C TYR A 263 -7.35 -2.13 -8.56
N ASN A 264 -7.91 -2.19 -9.76
CA ASN A 264 -8.09 -0.97 -10.56
C ASN A 264 -9.26 -0.12 -10.01
N PRO A 265 -9.41 1.16 -10.43
CA PRO A 265 -10.47 2.04 -9.92
C PRO A 265 -11.92 1.60 -10.23
N ASP A 266 -12.12 0.59 -11.10
CA ASP A 266 -13.44 -0.01 -11.38
C ASP A 266 -13.75 -1.20 -10.45
N GLY A 267 -12.81 -1.60 -9.59
CA GLY A 267 -12.93 -2.73 -8.67
C GLY A 267 -12.59 -4.10 -9.29
N ALA A 268 -11.89 -4.15 -10.42
CA ALA A 268 -11.35 -5.41 -10.94
C ALA A 268 -10.07 -5.80 -10.18
N TYR A 269 -9.97 -7.06 -9.77
CA TYR A 269 -8.86 -7.64 -9.02
C TYR A 269 -7.77 -8.20 -9.94
N PHE A 270 -6.50 -8.08 -9.52
CA PHE A 270 -5.34 -8.51 -10.31
C PHE A 270 -4.29 -9.33 -9.54
N TRP A 271 -4.36 -9.43 -8.21
CA TRP A 271 -3.33 -10.14 -7.42
C TRP A 271 -3.20 -11.63 -7.82
N ASP A 272 -4.30 -12.25 -8.21
CA ASP A 272 -4.37 -13.64 -8.71
C ASP A 272 -3.72 -13.85 -10.10
N ARG A 273 -3.18 -12.79 -10.71
CA ARG A 273 -2.61 -12.77 -12.06
C ARG A 273 -1.11 -12.44 -12.09
N GLY A 274 -0.37 -12.77 -11.05
CA GLY A 274 1.08 -12.49 -11.01
C GLY A 274 1.40 -10.98 -11.01
N LEU A 275 0.56 -10.19 -10.33
CA LEU A 275 0.70 -8.74 -10.21
C LEU A 275 2.07 -8.34 -9.65
N GLN A 276 2.68 -7.33 -10.28
CA GLN A 276 3.95 -6.71 -9.91
C GLN A 276 3.75 -5.29 -9.36
N ASP A 277 4.78 -4.79 -8.68
CA ASP A 277 4.82 -3.46 -8.05
C ASP A 277 4.65 -2.27 -9.01
N ASN A 278 4.90 -2.46 -10.31
CA ASN A 278 4.63 -1.49 -11.37
C ASN A 278 3.25 -1.64 -12.04
N LEU A 279 2.35 -2.44 -11.45
CA LEU A 279 0.99 -2.72 -11.94
C LEU A 279 0.92 -3.61 -13.20
N ASP A 280 2.05 -4.21 -13.62
CA ASP A 280 2.07 -5.27 -14.62
C ASP A 280 1.47 -6.57 -14.04
N TYR A 281 0.79 -7.35 -14.89
CA TYR A 281 0.24 -8.66 -14.56
C TYR A 281 0.32 -9.61 -15.77
N ASP A 282 0.04 -10.90 -15.59
CA ASP A 282 -0.04 -11.92 -16.64
C ASP A 282 -1.21 -11.63 -17.62
N GLY A 283 -1.00 -10.66 -18.49
CA GLY A 283 -1.98 -10.19 -19.48
C GLY A 283 -1.75 -8.76 -19.97
N GLY A 284 -1.09 -7.91 -19.18
CA GLY A 284 -0.87 -6.50 -19.52
C GLY A 284 -0.46 -5.66 -18.30
N ASN A 285 -0.90 -4.39 -18.27
CA ASN A 285 -0.71 -3.48 -17.14
C ASN A 285 -2.05 -2.81 -16.85
N TRP A 286 -2.57 -2.97 -15.64
CA TRP A 286 -3.96 -2.56 -15.38
C TRP A 286 -4.12 -1.04 -15.38
N ALA A 287 -3.08 -0.27 -15.07
CA ALA A 287 -3.13 1.20 -15.10
C ALA A 287 -3.09 1.73 -16.53
N VAL A 288 -2.25 1.16 -17.40
CA VAL A 288 -2.26 1.47 -18.85
C VAL A 288 -3.64 1.19 -19.45
N GLU A 289 -4.21 0.03 -19.16
CA GLU A 289 -5.53 -0.39 -19.65
C GLU A 289 -6.64 0.53 -19.13
N TRP A 290 -6.63 0.85 -17.83
CA TRP A 290 -7.66 1.69 -17.21
C TRP A 290 -7.56 3.16 -17.66
N ILE A 291 -6.36 3.74 -17.77
CA ILE A 291 -6.17 5.11 -18.28
C ILE A 291 -6.57 5.21 -19.76
N ALA A 292 -6.22 4.21 -20.59
CA ALA A 292 -6.65 4.18 -21.99
C ALA A 292 -8.18 4.07 -22.15
N ALA A 293 -8.87 3.42 -21.21
CA ALA A 293 -10.35 3.38 -21.16
C ALA A 293 -10.96 4.67 -20.59
N HIS A 294 -10.27 5.36 -19.68
CA HIS A 294 -10.76 6.53 -18.94
C HIS A 294 -9.91 7.81 -19.09
N PRO A 295 -9.51 8.22 -20.31
CA PRO A 295 -8.50 9.27 -20.53
C PRO A 295 -8.92 10.68 -20.11
N THR A 296 -10.21 10.89 -19.79
CA THR A 296 -10.74 12.17 -19.28
C THR A 296 -11.19 12.10 -17.83
N SER A 297 -10.86 11.03 -17.10
CA SER A 297 -11.11 10.94 -15.66
C SER A 297 -10.19 11.87 -14.86
N GLU A 298 -10.58 12.19 -13.62
CA GLU A 298 -9.70 12.93 -12.70
C GLU A 298 -8.39 12.15 -12.46
N LEU A 299 -8.47 10.84 -12.19
CA LEU A 299 -7.32 9.98 -11.96
C LEU A 299 -6.36 9.93 -13.16
N ALA A 300 -6.86 9.82 -14.39
CA ALA A 300 -6.01 9.85 -15.58
C ALA A 300 -5.29 11.19 -15.72
N ARG A 301 -6.00 12.32 -15.61
CA ARG A 301 -5.38 13.67 -15.68
C ARG A 301 -4.40 13.95 -14.54
N LEU A 302 -4.66 13.43 -13.35
CA LEU A 302 -3.77 13.56 -12.18
C LEU A 302 -2.52 12.67 -12.36
N THR A 303 -2.68 11.47 -12.94
CA THR A 303 -1.53 10.60 -13.24
C THR A 303 -0.66 11.17 -14.35
N THR A 304 -1.23 11.55 -15.50
CA THR A 304 -0.47 11.85 -16.73
C THR A 304 -0.24 13.33 -17.01
N GLY A 305 -0.97 14.22 -16.36
CA GLY A 305 -1.01 15.65 -16.69
C GLY A 305 -1.76 16.00 -18.00
N GLU A 306 -2.25 15.00 -18.74
CA GLU A 306 -2.83 15.25 -20.06
C GLU A 306 -4.06 16.17 -20.01
N GLY A 307 -3.95 17.30 -20.73
CA GLY A 307 -5.02 18.29 -20.80
C GLY A 307 -5.10 19.25 -19.61
N VAL A 308 -4.11 19.27 -18.71
CA VAL A 308 -4.09 20.13 -17.53
C VAL A 308 -2.99 21.19 -17.64
N ASP A 309 -3.41 22.46 -17.78
CA ASP A 309 -2.48 23.58 -17.96
C ASP A 309 -1.57 23.77 -16.73
N GLY A 310 -0.27 23.55 -16.92
CA GLY A 310 0.76 23.80 -15.89
C GLY A 310 0.97 22.67 -14.89
N TYR A 311 0.55 21.44 -15.22
CA TYR A 311 0.76 20.25 -14.40
C TYR A 311 1.25 19.08 -15.26
N ASP A 312 2.43 18.57 -14.95
CA ASP A 312 3.13 17.55 -15.77
C ASP A 312 2.76 16.09 -15.41
N GLY A 313 1.79 15.88 -14.51
CA GLY A 313 1.40 14.57 -13.99
C GLY A 313 2.09 14.17 -12.69
N CYS A 314 1.67 13.04 -12.13
CA CYS A 314 2.38 12.35 -11.06
C CYS A 314 3.67 11.74 -11.63
N SER A 315 4.80 11.96 -10.97
CA SER A 315 6.10 11.46 -11.42
C SER A 315 7.01 11.15 -10.23
N GLY A 316 7.98 10.26 -10.44
CA GLY A 316 8.87 9.79 -9.38
C GLY A 316 8.27 8.70 -8.51
N CYS A 317 7.19 8.04 -8.95
CA CYS A 317 6.57 6.93 -8.23
C CYS A 317 7.54 5.74 -8.16
N ALA A 318 8.25 5.59 -7.04
CA ALA A 318 9.28 4.58 -6.88
C ALA A 318 8.72 3.19 -7.20
N HIS A 319 9.36 2.45 -8.12
CA HIS A 319 8.93 1.13 -8.59
C HIS A 319 7.60 1.08 -9.37
N SER A 320 6.93 2.21 -9.61
CA SER A 320 5.76 2.31 -10.50
C SER A 320 5.89 3.52 -11.44
N ASP A 321 7.08 3.79 -11.95
CA ASP A 321 7.37 4.89 -12.90
C ASP A 321 7.44 4.45 -14.37
N SER A 322 7.46 3.14 -14.62
CA SER A 322 7.49 2.54 -15.95
C SER A 322 6.53 1.34 -16.05
N PRO A 323 5.49 1.39 -16.90
CA PRO A 323 5.12 2.50 -17.80
C PRO A 323 4.66 3.76 -17.03
N PRO A 324 4.64 4.96 -17.64
CA PRO A 324 4.26 6.21 -16.95
C PRO A 324 2.86 6.17 -16.32
N GLU A 325 1.93 5.43 -16.92
CA GLU A 325 0.59 5.18 -16.39
C GLU A 325 0.61 4.49 -15.01
N ALA A 326 1.67 3.74 -14.69
CA ALA A 326 1.83 3.09 -13.39
C ALA A 326 1.97 4.08 -12.22
N ASN A 327 2.27 5.37 -12.47
CA ASN A 327 2.25 6.41 -11.44
C ASN A 327 0.86 6.55 -10.78
N LEU A 328 -0.20 5.99 -11.40
CA LEU A 328 -1.53 5.83 -10.79
C LEU A 328 -1.47 5.09 -9.43
N ASN A 329 -0.49 4.21 -9.23
CA ASN A 329 -0.26 3.53 -7.94
C ASN A 329 -0.04 4.54 -6.81
N CYS A 330 0.87 5.50 -7.01
CA CYS A 330 1.10 6.60 -6.08
C CYS A 330 -0.13 7.47 -5.90
N VAL A 331 -0.84 7.82 -6.99
CA VAL A 331 -2.05 8.63 -6.92
C VAL A 331 -3.10 7.99 -6.01
N LEU A 332 -3.36 6.69 -6.14
CA LEU A 332 -4.31 5.98 -5.29
C LEU A 332 -3.84 5.92 -3.83
N LYS A 333 -2.56 5.64 -3.59
CA LYS A 333 -1.97 5.60 -2.23
C LYS A 333 -1.99 6.97 -1.54
N GLY A 334 -1.72 8.06 -2.26
CA GLY A 334 -1.86 9.42 -1.75
C GLY A 334 -3.30 9.83 -1.44
N ARG A 335 -4.28 9.38 -2.25
CA ARG A 335 -5.71 9.58 -1.95
C ARG A 335 -6.14 8.80 -0.69
N ALA A 336 -5.71 7.55 -0.58
CA ALA A 336 -5.93 6.71 0.58
C ALA A 336 -5.28 7.27 1.86
N ALA A 337 -4.12 7.93 1.76
CA ALA A 337 -3.49 8.57 2.92
C ALA A 337 -4.33 9.72 3.47
N TRP A 338 -4.87 10.60 2.61
CA TRP A 338 -5.81 11.63 3.06
C TRP A 338 -7.09 11.05 3.67
N TRP A 339 -7.54 9.89 3.20
CA TRP A 339 -8.65 9.17 3.82
C TRP A 339 -8.27 8.63 5.21
N LEU A 340 -7.12 7.97 5.37
CA LEU A 340 -6.57 7.52 6.66
C LEU A 340 -6.54 8.67 7.66
N PHE A 341 -5.92 9.81 7.30
CA PHE A 341 -5.76 10.95 8.19
C PHE A 341 -7.11 11.60 8.54
N ALA A 342 -8.03 11.74 7.59
CA ALA A 342 -9.39 12.20 7.86
C ALA A 342 -10.14 11.28 8.84
N ARG A 343 -9.99 9.95 8.70
CA ARG A 343 -10.59 8.94 9.57
C ARG A 343 -9.99 8.97 10.98
N ILE A 344 -8.67 9.03 11.13
CA ILE A 344 -7.98 9.16 12.44
C ILE A 344 -8.40 10.46 13.14
N ALA A 345 -8.58 11.55 12.40
CA ALA A 345 -9.06 12.83 12.92
C ALA A 345 -10.56 12.86 13.31
N GLY A 346 -11.27 11.73 13.22
CA GLY A 346 -12.63 11.56 13.73
C GLY A 346 -13.74 11.55 12.68
N TRP A 347 -13.43 11.51 11.38
CA TRP A 347 -14.45 11.21 10.37
C TRP A 347 -14.82 9.72 10.42
N ASN A 348 -16.12 9.44 10.36
CA ASN A 348 -16.66 8.08 10.36
C ASN A 348 -16.42 7.32 9.03
N GLY A 349 -16.12 8.00 7.92
CA GLY A 349 -15.92 7.36 6.61
C GLY A 349 -17.15 7.31 5.71
N GLU A 350 -18.20 8.04 6.08
CA GLU A 350 -19.47 8.19 5.34
C GLU A 350 -19.76 9.66 5.00
#